data_AF-A0A383CMX5-F1
#
_entry.id   AF-A0A383CMX5-F1
#
_cell.length_a   1.000
_cell.length_b   1.000
_cell.length_c   1.000
_cell.angle_alpha   90.00
_cell.angle_beta   90.00
_cell.angle_gamma   90.00
#
_symmetry.space_group_name_H-M   'P 1'
#
loop_
_entity.id
_entity.type
_entity.pdbx_description
1 polymer ?
#
loop_
_entity_poly.entity_id
_entity_poly.type
_entity_poly.pdbx_seq_one_letter_code
_entity_poly.pdbx_strand_id
1 'polypeptide(L)' 'MKMIRAALFSAFFLIGTFVSALEPIPDKLVVLGFDDCNKSDRNFVAGVLKKYGFGATFYVTEGLG' A
#
# COMPACT_ATOMS: atom_id res chain seq x y z
N MET A 1 32.04 -23.32 -28.49
CA MET A 1 30.73 -23.58 -27.82
C MET A 1 30.70 -23.30 -26.31
N LYS A 2 31.82 -23.30 -25.58
CA LYS A 2 31.85 -22.98 -24.13
C LYS A 2 31.71 -21.47 -23.81
N MET A 3 32.25 -20.59 -24.66
CA MET A 3 32.29 -19.14 -24.43
C MET A 3 30.95 -18.43 -24.63
N ILE A 4 30.05 -18.96 -25.47
CA ILE A 4 28.72 -18.40 -25.73
C ILE A 4 27.78 -18.64 -24.52
N ARG A 5 27.94 -19.77 -23.83
CA ARG A 5 27.16 -20.09 -22.61
C ARG A 5 27.53 -19.20 -21.43
N ALA A 6 28.80 -18.80 -21.31
CA ALA A 6 29.26 -17.87 -20.27
C ALA A 6 28.70 -16.46 -20.49
N ALA A 7 28.69 -15.96 -21.74
CA ALA A 7 28.14 -14.65 -22.06
C ALA A 7 26.63 -14.55 -21.80
N LEU A 8 25.87 -15.62 -22.09
CA LEU A 8 24.43 -15.69 -21.81
C LEU A 8 24.12 -15.81 -20.30
N PHE A 9 24.99 -16.46 -19.52
CA PHE A 9 24.88 -16.49 -18.05
C PHE A 9 25.12 -15.11 -17.42
N SER A 10 26.12 -14.37 -17.90
CA SER A 10 26.43 -13.02 -17.38
C SER A 10 25.35 -11.98 -17.72
N ALA A 11 24.72 -12.09 -18.88
CA ALA A 11 23.63 -11.18 -19.27
C ALA A 11 22.37 -11.36 -18.40
N PHE A 12 22.12 -12.56 -17.89
CA PHE A 12 20.98 -12.85 -17.00
C PHE A 12 21.18 -12.27 -15.58
N PHE A 13 22.44 -12.14 -15.13
CA PHE A 13 22.77 -11.60 -13.81
C PHE A 13 22.70 -10.06 -13.77
N LEU A 14 22.96 -9.37 -14.89
CA LEU A 14 22.85 -7.90 -14.96
C LEU A 14 21.39 -7.37 -14.99
N ILE A 15 20.42 -8.23 -15.30
CA ILE A 15 18.99 -7.89 -15.28
C ILE A 15 18.36 -8.27 -13.92
N GLY A 16 19.13 -8.95 -13.07
CA GLY A 16 18.68 -9.45 -11.77
C GLY A 16 18.63 -8.37 -10.70
N THR A 17 17.40 -8.10 -10.24
CA THR A 17 17.06 -7.60 -8.89
C THR A 17 17.16 -6.10 -8.64
N PHE A 18 16.29 -5.31 -9.29
CA PHE A 18 15.74 -4.12 -8.63
C PHE A 18 14.75 -4.56 -7.53
N VAL A 19 15.27 -5.06 -6.40
CA VAL A 19 14.46 -5.17 -5.19
C VAL A 19 14.33 -3.76 -4.65
N SER A 20 13.18 -3.11 -4.92
CA SER A 20 12.86 -1.86 -4.23
C SER A 20 12.76 -2.18 -2.75
N ALA A 21 13.62 -1.55 -1.94
CA ALA A 21 13.48 -1.61 -0.50
C ALA A 21 12.09 -1.09 -0.11
N LEU A 22 11.52 -1.63 0.97
CA LEU A 22 10.29 -1.07 1.53
C LEU A 22 10.57 0.36 2.00
N GLU A 23 9.62 1.26 1.76
CA GLU A 23 9.66 2.59 2.34
C GLU A 23 9.65 2.50 3.87
N PRO A 24 10.50 3.27 4.57
CA PRO A 24 10.50 3.28 6.02
C PRO A 24 9.18 3.85 6.56
N ILE A 25 8.72 3.34 7.69
CA ILE A 25 7.54 3.89 8.38
C ILE A 25 7.92 5.26 8.94
N PRO A 26 7.19 6.34 8.61
CA PRO A 26 7.45 7.67 9.15
C PRO A 26 7.35 7.72 10.68
N ASP A 27 8.15 8.60 11.31
CA ASP A 27 8.08 8.82 12.75
C ASP A 27 6.68 9.30 13.15
N LYS A 28 6.09 8.66 14.18
CA LYS A 28 4.75 8.95 14.71
C LYS A 28 3.63 8.86 13.67
N LEU A 29 3.76 8.01 12.65
CA LEU A 29 2.66 7.71 11.73
C LEU A 29 1.43 7.22 12.52
N VAL A 30 0.28 7.85 12.27
CA VAL A 30 -1.03 7.39 12.74
C VAL A 30 -1.86 6.97 11.54
N VAL A 31 -2.50 5.80 11.64
CA VAL A 31 -3.43 5.30 10.62
C VAL A 31 -4.84 5.32 11.20
N LEU A 32 -5.78 5.90 10.46
CA LEU A 32 -7.19 6.00 10.84
C LEU A 32 -7.99 4.91 10.12
N GLY A 33 -8.60 4.01 10.88
CA GLY A 33 -9.47 2.94 10.39
C GLY A 33 -10.86 3.03 11.00
N PHE A 34 -11.89 2.74 10.21
CA PHE A 34 -13.29 2.75 10.62
C PHE A 34 -13.96 1.45 10.17
N ASP A 35 -14.55 0.71 11.10
CA ASP A 35 -15.20 -0.57 10.85
C ASP A 35 -16.74 -0.42 10.77
N ASP A 36 -17.43 -1.47 10.34
CA ASP A 36 -18.89 -1.63 10.31
C ASP A 36 -19.67 -0.71 9.35
N CYS A 37 -19.05 0.33 8.78
CA CYS A 37 -19.68 1.25 7.83
C CYS A 37 -20.97 1.87 8.39
N ASN A 38 -20.86 2.43 9.59
CA ASN A 38 -21.99 3.07 10.25
C ASN A 38 -22.43 4.33 9.49
N LYS A 39 -23.71 4.70 9.61
CA LYS A 39 -24.21 5.96 9.02
C LYS A 39 -23.43 7.18 9.52
N SER A 40 -22.87 7.12 10.73
CA SER A 40 -22.01 8.16 11.30
C SER A 40 -20.72 8.36 10.51
N ASP A 41 -20.17 7.32 9.92
CA ASP A 41 -18.91 7.36 9.18
C ASP A 41 -19.06 8.25 7.94
N ARG A 42 -20.18 8.06 7.24
CA ARG A 42 -20.55 8.91 6.11
C ARG A 42 -20.98 10.32 6.53
N ASN A 43 -21.84 10.42 7.55
CA ASN A 43 -22.50 11.69 7.89
C ASN A 43 -21.58 12.67 8.63
N PHE A 44 -20.59 12.16 9.37
CA PHE A 44 -19.72 12.99 10.20
C PHE A 44 -18.24 12.78 9.88
N VAL A 45 -17.74 11.54 9.93
CA VAL A 45 -16.31 11.25 9.85
C VAL A 45 -15.72 11.68 8.51
N ALA A 46 -16.35 11.30 7.39
CA ALA A 46 -15.87 11.62 6.05
C ALA A 46 -15.69 13.14 5.83
N GLY A 47 -16.58 13.97 6.41
CA GLY A 47 -16.47 15.42 6.35
C GLY A 47 -15.27 15.96 7.12
N VAL A 48 -15.04 15.44 8.32
CA VAL A 48 -13.91 15.84 9.18
C VAL A 48 -12.58 15.46 8.56
N LEU A 49 -12.45 14.24 8.03
CA LEU A 49 -11.24 13.78 7.35
C LEU A 49 -10.88 14.68 6.16
N LYS A 50 -11.87 15.01 5.32
CA LYS A 50 -11.69 15.93 4.19
C LYS A 50 -11.29 17.33 4.64
N LYS A 51 -11.90 17.85 5.71
CA LYS A 51 -11.59 19.18 6.26
C LYS A 51 -10.12 19.30 6.67
N TYR A 52 -9.53 18.25 7.24
CA TYR A 52 -8.13 18.25 7.71
C TYR A 52 -7.14 17.60 6.74
N GLY A 53 -7.60 17.10 5.59
CA GLY A 53 -6.74 16.47 4.58
C GLY A 53 -6.16 15.10 5.01
N PHE A 54 -6.82 14.41 5.94
CA PHE A 54 -6.37 13.09 6.40
C PHE A 54 -6.89 11.96 5.51
N GLY A 55 -6.03 10.98 5.27
CA GLY A 55 -6.42 9.68 4.74
C GLY A 55 -7.02 8.79 5.84
N ALA A 56 -7.93 7.90 5.44
CA ALA A 56 -8.47 6.85 6.30
C ALA A 56 -8.95 5.67 5.46
N THR A 57 -9.05 4.50 6.09
CA THR A 57 -9.63 3.29 5.49
C THR A 57 -10.96 2.98 6.16
N PHE A 58 -11.98 2.68 5.36
CA PHE A 58 -13.29 2.24 5.83
C PHE A 58 -13.48 0.77 5.47
N TYR A 59 -13.62 -0.08 6.49
CA TYR A 59 -13.92 -1.49 6.32
C TYR A 59 -15.43 -1.68 6.40
N VAL A 60 -16.02 -2.06 5.27
CA VAL A 60 -17.46 -2.25 5.15
C VAL A 60 -17.78 -3.71 5.42
N THR A 61 -18.47 -3.97 6.52
CA THR A 61 -18.97 -5.31 6.84
C THR A 61 -20.15 -5.64 5.92
N GLU A 62 -20.23 -6.90 5.49
CA GLU A 62 -21.38 -7.44 4.77
C GLU A 62 -22.63 -7.54 5.66
N GLY A 63 -23.85 -7.51 5.09
CA GLY A 63 -25.11 -7.63 5.85
C GLY A 63 -25.76 -6.31 6.29
N LEU A 64 -25.37 -5.18 5.69
CA LEU A 64 -26.04 -3.88 5.87
C LEU A 64 -27.40 -3.78 5.13
N GLY A 65 -27.90 -4.91 4.63
CA GLY A 65 -29.19 -5.14 3.98
C GLY A 65 -29.47 -6.62 3.86
#